data_AF-A0A2T2SLP1-F1
#
_entry.id   AF-A0A2T2SLP1-F1
#
_cell.length_a   1.000
_cell.length_b   1.000
_cell.length_c   1.000
_cell.angle_alpha   90.00
_cell.angle_beta   90.00
_cell.angle_gamma   90.00
#
_symmetry.space_group_name_H-M   'P 1'
#
loop_
_entity.id
_entity.type
_entity.pdbx_description
1 polymer ?
#
loop_
_entity_poly.entity_id
_entity_poly.type
_entity_poly.pdbx_seq_one_letter_code
_entity_poly.pdbx_strand_id
1 'polypeptide(L)'
;MEGTRGGLRPRGRPPARGDRRFPARAGRDAYLPRPLRRRAGRRAHHRWLPAVVPPADKATVTFAVTAPDAYQVVANGRLEARVDLPGPTTRTRYRSLRPLPMKVAVIGAARFAVGYPGAAAGVPLESWVYPQSLPSGFDQMAQAGRIVRFFTDKIAPFPFEKLANVESKTRYGGMENAGAIFYSEQAVAEGAGIEPLLAHEIAHQWFGDDVTETSYRRVRALDGVTVRDDCRMTDYRYDEATELLNPFSYQKGAWVLHMLRRRVGDEVFWAGLRRFYRAHAGGSADTRDFRAAMEAASGSDLRSFFEQWTDGPAVPRYEGTWRYEDGRLTVRLRQVAPEDFTYTLPLEIGLYASDGAEPRVETVDVNARRETVSFSVEEAPARVALDPRANALIDVASFERQ
;
A
#
# COMPACT_ATOMS: atom_id res chain seq x y z
N MET A 1 -15.99 27.21 63.28
CA MET A 1 -14.88 27.95 62.62
C MET A 1 -13.64 27.08 62.71
N GLU A 2 -12.76 27.16 61.71
CA GLU A 2 -11.37 26.66 61.70
C GLU A 2 -11.12 25.12 61.86
N GLY A 3 -10.06 24.53 61.30
CA GLY A 3 -9.17 25.09 60.26
C GLY A 3 -7.71 24.64 60.21
N THR A 4 -7.39 23.36 60.00
CA THR A 4 -6.01 22.90 59.70
C THR A 4 -5.99 21.80 58.64
N ARG A 5 -5.56 22.13 57.40
CA ARG A 5 -4.19 21.99 56.83
C ARG A 5 -3.88 20.56 56.31
N GLY A 6 -3.86 20.43 54.98
CA GLY A 6 -3.49 19.19 54.29
C GLY A 6 -1.99 19.06 54.00
N GLY A 7 -1.51 17.81 53.85
CA GLY A 7 -0.16 17.49 53.41
C GLY A 7 -0.15 16.92 51.98
N LEU A 8 0.60 17.55 51.07
CA LEU A 8 0.81 17.00 49.73
C LEU A 8 1.71 15.76 49.78
N ARG A 9 1.26 14.65 49.19
CA ARG A 9 2.18 13.57 48.78
C ARG A 9 2.84 13.95 47.44
N PRO A 10 4.17 13.84 47.29
CA PRO A 10 4.83 14.16 46.03
C PRO A 10 4.42 13.18 44.93
N ARG A 11 4.16 13.70 43.71
CA ARG A 11 3.96 12.85 42.52
C ARG A 11 5.28 12.16 42.18
N GLY A 12 5.24 10.84 42.00
CA GLY A 12 6.40 10.06 41.58
C GLY A 12 6.92 10.50 40.20
N ARG A 13 8.24 10.34 39.98
CA ARG A 13 8.85 10.56 38.66
C ARG A 13 8.22 9.65 37.59
N PRO A 14 8.15 10.08 36.32
CA PRO A 14 7.84 9.17 35.21
C PRO A 14 8.89 8.04 35.13
N PRO A 15 8.54 6.86 34.59
CA PRO A 15 9.45 5.74 34.50
C PRO A 15 10.67 6.05 33.62
N ALA A 16 11.83 5.50 34.01
CA ALA A 16 13.08 5.71 33.30
C ALA A 16 13.11 5.01 31.92
N ARG A 17 14.06 5.42 31.07
CA ARG A 17 14.31 4.78 29.77
C ARG A 17 14.62 3.29 29.97
N GLY A 18 13.80 2.43 29.39
CA GLY A 18 13.95 0.98 29.52
C GLY A 18 14.97 0.39 28.54
N ASP A 19 16.24 0.32 28.95
CA ASP A 19 17.24 -0.49 28.24
C ASP A 19 16.83 -1.97 28.28
N ARG A 20 16.58 -2.58 27.11
CA ARG A 20 16.36 -4.02 26.96
C ARG A 20 17.54 -4.67 26.25
N ARG A 21 18.09 -5.72 26.87
CA ARG A 21 19.09 -6.61 26.26
C ARG A 21 18.38 -7.82 25.63
N PHE A 22 18.71 -8.13 24.38
CA PHE A 22 18.24 -9.34 23.70
C PHE A 22 19.43 -10.28 23.45
N PRO A 23 19.34 -11.59 23.76
CA PRO A 23 20.43 -12.51 23.55
C PRO A 23 20.58 -12.87 22.06
N ALA A 24 21.69 -12.48 21.46
CA ALA A 24 22.03 -12.90 20.10
C ALA A 24 22.34 -14.40 20.06
N ARG A 25 21.58 -15.17 19.28
CA ARG A 25 21.99 -16.51 18.83
C ARG A 25 22.72 -16.37 17.50
N ALA A 26 23.80 -17.12 17.32
CA ALA A 26 24.58 -17.07 16.08
C ALA A 26 23.75 -17.61 14.90
N GLY A 27 23.48 -16.77 13.91
CA GLY A 27 22.66 -17.12 12.75
C GLY A 27 22.41 -15.94 11.81
N ARG A 28 22.03 -16.23 10.57
CA ARG A 28 21.68 -15.23 9.53
C ARG A 28 20.29 -14.62 9.78
N ASP A 29 20.08 -13.94 10.90
CA ASP A 29 18.77 -13.42 11.32
C ASP A 29 18.76 -11.88 11.34
N ALA A 30 18.42 -11.26 10.21
CA ALA A 30 17.86 -9.90 10.25
C ALA A 30 16.59 -9.94 11.11
N TYR A 31 16.49 -9.11 12.15
CA TYR A 31 15.51 -9.26 13.23
C TYR A 31 14.11 -8.74 12.87
N LEU A 32 13.51 -9.34 11.85
CA LEU A 32 12.07 -9.31 11.66
C LEU A 32 11.42 -10.31 12.64
N PRO A 33 10.35 -9.92 13.36
CA PRO A 33 9.85 -10.68 14.51
C PRO A 33 9.25 -12.04 14.13
N ARG A 34 10.06 -13.09 14.21
CA ARG A 34 9.66 -14.48 13.95
C ARG A 34 8.49 -14.91 14.87
N PRO A 35 7.38 -15.43 14.31
CA PRO A 35 6.23 -15.85 15.11
C PRO A 35 6.47 -17.21 15.79
N LEU A 36 6.77 -17.18 17.09
CA LEU A 36 6.75 -18.39 17.93
C LEU A 36 5.32 -18.98 17.97
N ARG A 37 5.14 -20.15 17.32
CA ARG A 37 3.89 -20.90 17.35
C ARG A 37 3.65 -21.55 18.73
N ARG A 38 2.70 -20.99 19.50
CA ARG A 38 1.53 -21.71 20.06
C ARG A 38 0.63 -20.71 20.84
N ARG A 39 -0.70 -20.82 20.60
CA ARG A 39 -1.80 -19.97 21.11
C ARG A 39 -1.85 -18.51 20.60
N ALA A 40 -2.95 -18.19 19.92
CA ALA A 40 -3.60 -16.89 19.67
C ALA A 40 -2.74 -15.64 19.33
N GLY A 41 -2.73 -15.28 18.04
CA GLY A 41 -3.41 -14.06 17.59
C GLY A 41 -3.14 -12.72 18.28
N ARG A 42 -1.87 -12.33 18.47
CA ARG A 42 -1.51 -10.96 18.92
C ARG A 42 -0.28 -10.38 18.20
N ARG A 43 -0.51 -9.22 17.58
CA ARG A 43 0.40 -8.26 16.90
C ARG A 43 1.89 -8.37 17.24
N ALA A 44 2.75 -8.24 16.22
CA ALA A 44 4.20 -8.39 16.37
C ALA A 44 4.85 -7.29 17.24
N HIS A 45 4.49 -6.02 17.02
CA HIS A 45 5.21 -4.86 17.57
C HIS A 45 5.17 -4.72 19.10
N HIS A 46 4.21 -5.35 19.80
CA HIS A 46 4.19 -5.39 21.27
C HIS A 46 5.18 -6.42 21.87
N ARG A 47 5.72 -7.35 21.06
CA ARG A 47 6.48 -8.51 21.57
C ARG A 47 7.91 -8.15 21.98
N TRP A 48 8.49 -7.10 21.38
CA TRP A 48 9.82 -6.57 21.71
C TRP A 48 9.83 -5.30 22.57
N LEU A 49 8.81 -4.43 22.46
CA LEU A 49 8.66 -3.20 23.25
C LEU A 49 7.21 -3.04 23.75
N PRO A 50 6.99 -2.65 25.02
CA PRO A 50 5.67 -2.32 25.51
C PRO A 50 5.27 -0.93 24.98
N ALA A 51 4.39 -0.91 23.99
CA ALA A 51 3.94 0.30 23.31
C ALA A 51 2.43 0.29 23.06
N VAL A 52 1.85 1.48 23.03
CA VAL A 52 0.57 1.78 22.40
C VAL A 52 0.83 1.81 20.87
N VAL A 53 -0.06 1.24 20.06
CA VAL A 53 0.19 1.00 18.61
C VAL A 53 -0.95 1.34 17.62
N PRO A 54 -2.04 2.07 17.91
CA PRO A 54 -2.92 2.57 16.83
C PRO A 54 -2.10 3.26 15.73
N PRO A 55 -2.47 3.12 14.44
CA PRO A 55 -1.72 3.75 13.34
C PRO A 55 -1.72 5.29 13.40
N ALA A 56 -2.72 5.89 14.05
CA ALA A 56 -2.77 7.33 14.32
C ALA A 56 -1.90 7.77 15.54
N ASP A 57 -1.39 6.85 16.36
CA ASP A 57 -0.53 7.16 17.51
C ASP A 57 0.94 7.10 17.09
N LYS A 58 1.58 8.27 17.01
CA LYS A 58 2.93 8.43 16.46
C LYS A 58 3.88 9.10 17.44
N ALA A 59 5.12 8.63 17.49
CA ALA A 59 6.18 9.19 18.32
C ALA A 59 7.52 9.25 17.56
N THR A 60 8.38 10.22 17.88
CA THR A 60 9.74 10.26 17.30
C THR A 60 10.57 9.12 17.87
N VAL A 61 11.09 8.25 17.01
CA VAL A 61 11.81 7.03 17.43
C VAL A 61 13.32 7.27 17.47
N THR A 62 13.98 6.71 18.49
CA THR A 62 15.45 6.67 18.59
C THR A 62 15.87 5.26 18.97
N PHE A 63 16.74 4.66 18.16
CA PHE A 63 17.33 3.36 18.43
C PHE A 63 18.82 3.52 18.75
N ALA A 64 19.29 2.84 19.79
CA ALA A 64 20.69 2.86 20.21
C ALA A 64 21.16 1.42 20.47
N VAL A 65 21.55 0.73 19.40
CA VAL A 65 21.75 -0.70 19.32
C VAL A 65 23.23 -1.04 19.51
N THR A 66 23.55 -1.95 20.43
CA THR A 66 24.90 -2.55 20.53
C THR A 66 24.88 -3.94 19.93
N ALA A 67 25.79 -4.23 19.00
CA ALA A 67 25.94 -5.51 18.32
C ALA A 67 27.43 -5.87 18.16
N PRO A 68 27.80 -7.15 17.96
CA PRO A 68 29.17 -7.52 17.65
C PRO A 68 29.62 -6.92 16.31
N ASP A 69 30.91 -6.54 16.17
CA ASP A 69 31.41 -5.77 15.00
C ASP A 69 31.23 -6.47 13.65
N ALA A 70 31.06 -7.79 13.67
CA ALA A 70 30.71 -8.60 12.52
C ALA A 70 29.26 -8.40 12.01
N TYR A 71 28.48 -7.47 12.59
CA TYR A 71 27.13 -7.12 12.17
C TYR A 71 27.02 -5.62 11.86
N GLN A 72 26.51 -5.31 10.67
CA GLN A 72 26.09 -3.97 10.29
C GLN A 72 24.63 -3.77 10.76
N VAL A 73 24.31 -2.57 11.27
CA VAL A 73 23.00 -2.26 11.86
C VAL A 73 22.33 -1.11 11.10
N VAL A 74 21.05 -1.30 10.78
CA VAL A 74 20.16 -0.33 10.14
C VAL A 74 18.86 -0.18 10.94
N ALA A 75 18.26 1.01 10.97
CA ALA A 75 16.96 1.28 11.58
C ALA A 75 16.34 2.53 10.94
N ASN A 76 15.11 2.90 11.33
CA ASN A 76 14.44 4.09 10.80
C ASN A 76 15.23 5.39 11.06
N GLY A 77 15.17 6.29 10.08
CA GLY A 77 15.72 7.64 10.17
C GLY A 77 17.24 7.74 10.04
N ARG A 78 17.79 8.89 10.47
CA ARG A 78 19.20 9.23 10.25
C ARG A 78 20.13 8.51 11.22
N LEU A 79 21.26 8.02 10.71
CA LEU A 79 22.41 7.61 11.52
C LEU A 79 23.02 8.85 12.21
N GLU A 80 22.93 8.93 13.55
CA GLU A 80 23.52 10.03 14.32
C GLU A 80 24.89 9.69 14.91
N ALA A 81 25.18 8.41 15.18
CA ALA A 81 26.49 7.97 15.65
C ALA A 81 26.74 6.47 15.40
N ARG A 82 28.01 6.12 15.16
CA ARG A 82 28.58 4.78 15.33
C ARG A 82 29.78 4.93 16.26
N VAL A 83 29.83 4.14 17.33
CA VAL A 83 30.88 4.22 18.36
C VAL A 83 31.28 2.80 18.75
N ASP A 84 32.56 2.48 18.59
CA ASP A 84 33.10 1.18 18.98
C ASP A 84 33.25 1.15 20.52
N LEU A 85 32.92 0.01 21.14
CA LEU A 85 32.92 -0.16 22.60
C LEU A 85 33.99 -1.17 23.04
N PRO A 86 34.32 -1.28 24.34
CA PRO A 86 35.22 -2.32 24.84
C PRO A 86 34.73 -3.74 24.54
N GLY A 87 35.60 -4.56 23.95
CA GLY A 87 35.26 -5.86 23.35
C GLY A 87 34.92 -5.73 21.85
N PRO A 88 34.68 -6.84 21.12
CA PRO A 88 34.38 -6.79 19.69
C PRO A 88 32.91 -6.39 19.44
N THR A 89 32.51 -5.19 19.87
CA THR A 89 31.14 -4.68 19.76
C THR A 89 31.05 -3.20 19.42
N THR A 90 30.20 -2.87 18.45
CA THR A 90 29.86 -1.53 17.98
C THR A 90 28.53 -1.10 18.60
N ARG A 91 28.39 0.18 18.99
CA ARG A 91 27.09 0.82 19.25
C ARG A 91 26.70 1.78 18.12
N THR A 92 25.58 1.49 17.47
CA THR A 92 25.03 2.29 16.37
C THR A 92 23.75 2.99 16.84
N ARG A 93 23.61 4.28 16.52
CA ARG A 93 22.51 5.13 16.98
C ARG A 93 21.78 5.79 15.81
N TYR A 94 20.51 5.46 15.64
CA TYR A 94 19.59 6.04 14.66
C TYR A 94 18.54 6.91 15.33
N ARG A 95 18.05 7.94 14.63
CA ARG A 95 16.95 8.80 15.05
C ARG A 95 16.08 9.18 13.87
N SER A 96 14.78 8.95 13.99
CA SER A 96 13.79 9.66 13.17
C SER A 96 13.38 10.95 13.87
N LEU A 97 13.36 12.03 13.09
CA LEU A 97 12.87 13.35 13.43
C LEU A 97 11.37 13.45 13.13
N ARG A 98 10.87 12.66 12.16
CA ARG A 98 9.44 12.40 11.97
C ARG A 98 8.88 11.56 13.12
N PRO A 99 7.66 11.86 13.60
CA PRO A 99 6.89 10.91 14.40
C PRO A 99 6.47 9.72 13.54
N LEU A 100 6.73 8.50 14.01
CA LEU A 100 6.37 7.26 13.32
C LEU A 100 5.31 6.49 14.12
N PRO A 101 4.36 5.80 13.46
CA PRO A 101 3.53 4.81 14.14
C PRO A 101 4.38 3.59 14.50
N MET A 102 4.08 2.92 15.60
CA MET A 102 4.85 1.73 16.02
C MET A 102 4.70 0.51 15.08
N LYS A 103 3.82 0.57 14.06
CA LYS A 103 3.76 -0.45 13.00
C LYS A 103 5.00 -0.45 12.09
N VAL A 104 5.58 0.72 11.80
CA VAL A 104 6.67 0.84 10.81
C VAL A 104 8.06 0.96 11.44
N ALA A 105 8.14 0.94 12.77
CA ALA A 105 9.38 0.95 13.52
C ALA A 105 10.15 -0.39 13.40
N VAL A 106 11.41 -0.35 12.96
CA VAL A 106 12.24 -1.51 12.60
C VAL A 106 13.70 -1.38 13.04
N ILE A 107 14.36 -2.52 13.26
CA ILE A 107 15.82 -2.64 13.40
C ILE A 107 16.28 -3.86 12.60
N GLY A 108 17.20 -3.66 11.66
CA GLY A 108 17.95 -4.73 10.99
C GLY A 108 19.36 -4.84 11.57
N ALA A 109 19.83 -6.06 11.80
CA ALA A 109 21.21 -6.35 12.12
C ALA A 109 21.61 -7.66 11.45
N ALA A 110 22.58 -7.62 10.54
CA ALA A 110 23.07 -8.80 9.82
C ALA A 110 24.52 -8.58 9.35
N ARG A 111 25.11 -9.59 8.73
CA ARG A 111 26.26 -9.42 7.84
C ARG A 111 25.73 -8.90 6.51
N PHE A 112 25.81 -7.59 6.30
CA PHE A 112 25.37 -6.90 5.09
C PHE A 112 26.56 -6.39 4.30
N ALA A 113 26.50 -6.55 2.98
CA ALA A 113 27.15 -5.62 2.06
C ALA A 113 26.28 -4.36 1.95
N VAL A 114 26.88 -3.19 2.11
CA VAL A 114 26.17 -1.91 2.12
C VAL A 114 26.70 -1.01 1.00
N GLY A 115 25.81 -0.64 0.09
CA GLY A 115 26.06 0.27 -1.02
C GLY A 115 25.37 1.61 -0.81
N TYR A 116 26.00 2.69 -1.28
CA TYR A 116 25.47 4.06 -1.18
C TYR A 116 25.36 4.67 -2.58
N PRO A 117 24.30 4.37 -3.36
CA PRO A 117 24.15 4.82 -4.76
C PRO A 117 23.85 6.34 -4.93
N GLY A 118 24.27 7.17 -3.97
CA GLY A 118 24.07 8.61 -3.98
C GLY A 118 22.71 9.03 -3.44
N ALA A 119 22.04 9.95 -4.16
CA ALA A 119 20.77 10.52 -3.73
C ALA A 119 19.77 10.69 -4.88
N ALA A 120 18.47 10.58 -4.57
CA ALA A 120 17.36 10.81 -5.50
C ALA A 120 16.44 11.90 -4.92
N ALA A 121 16.17 12.95 -5.69
CA ALA A 121 15.38 14.11 -5.25
C ALA A 121 15.83 14.71 -3.89
N GLY A 122 17.14 14.68 -3.60
CA GLY A 122 17.73 15.13 -2.34
C GLY A 122 17.76 14.08 -1.21
N VAL A 123 17.09 12.94 -1.38
CA VAL A 123 17.03 11.84 -0.40
C VAL A 123 18.28 10.94 -0.52
N PRO A 124 19.07 10.75 0.55
CA PRO A 124 20.14 9.75 0.57
C PRO A 124 19.59 8.34 0.38
N LEU A 125 20.18 7.57 -0.53
CA LEU A 125 19.84 6.18 -0.79
C LEU A 125 20.88 5.23 -0.21
N GLU A 126 20.42 4.13 0.39
CA GLU A 126 21.25 3.05 0.87
C GLU A 126 20.71 1.69 0.38
N SER A 127 21.59 0.77 0.01
CA SER A 127 21.25 -0.61 -0.38
C SER A 127 21.95 -1.58 0.57
N TRP A 128 21.19 -2.40 1.30
CA TRP A 128 21.70 -3.33 2.31
C TRP A 128 21.35 -4.75 1.90
N VAL A 129 22.31 -5.46 1.31
CA VAL A 129 22.10 -6.83 0.77
C VAL A 129 23.00 -7.82 1.50
N TYR A 130 22.67 -9.10 1.49
CA TYR A 130 23.57 -10.11 2.02
C TYR A 130 24.75 -10.33 1.04
N PRO A 131 25.97 -10.60 1.53
CA PRO A 131 27.15 -10.78 0.67
C PRO A 131 27.02 -11.87 -0.41
N GLN A 132 26.19 -12.90 -0.20
CA GLN A 132 25.93 -13.92 -1.23
C GLN A 132 25.00 -13.46 -2.36
N SER A 133 24.35 -12.30 -2.22
CA SER A 133 23.38 -11.73 -3.17
C SER A 133 24.03 -10.66 -4.06
N LEU A 134 25.36 -10.50 -3.99
CA LEU A 134 26.14 -9.59 -4.82
C LEU A 134 26.55 -10.22 -6.17
N PRO A 135 26.66 -9.45 -7.26
CA PRO A 135 26.34 -8.02 -7.36
C PRO A 135 24.84 -7.74 -7.51
N SER A 136 24.07 -8.70 -8.04
CA SER A 136 22.68 -8.54 -8.53
C SER A 136 21.74 -7.79 -7.57
N GLY A 137 21.85 -8.03 -6.26
CA GLY A 137 21.04 -7.34 -5.26
C GLY A 137 21.25 -5.82 -5.24
N PHE A 138 22.45 -5.30 -5.50
CA PHE A 138 22.67 -3.86 -5.63
C PHE A 138 22.05 -3.30 -6.91
N ASP A 139 22.17 -4.01 -8.04
CA ASP A 139 21.59 -3.61 -9.32
C ASP A 139 20.05 -3.57 -9.25
N GLN A 140 19.45 -4.54 -8.57
CA GLN A 140 18.01 -4.57 -8.32
C GLN A 140 17.56 -3.41 -7.42
N MET A 141 18.27 -3.11 -6.32
CA MET A 141 17.93 -2.00 -5.41
C MET A 141 18.17 -0.60 -6.02
N ALA A 142 19.12 -0.45 -6.96
CA ALA A 142 19.41 0.84 -7.61
C ALA A 142 18.19 1.46 -8.31
N GLN A 143 17.22 0.63 -8.72
CA GLN A 143 15.97 1.04 -9.35
C GLN A 143 15.10 1.94 -8.45
N ALA A 144 15.25 1.86 -7.11
CA ALA A 144 14.59 2.76 -6.17
C ALA A 144 14.82 4.25 -6.50
N GLY A 145 15.98 4.59 -7.08
CA GLY A 145 16.32 5.97 -7.43
C GLY A 145 15.47 6.60 -8.54
N ARG A 146 14.83 5.83 -9.43
CA ARG A 146 13.85 6.37 -10.39
C ARG A 146 12.46 6.52 -9.76
N ILE A 147 12.09 5.58 -8.90
CA ILE A 147 10.80 5.53 -8.19
C ILE A 147 10.66 6.69 -7.20
N VAL A 148 11.70 6.97 -6.39
CA VAL A 148 11.71 8.09 -5.43
C VAL A 148 11.54 9.44 -6.13
N ARG A 149 12.19 9.63 -7.30
CA ARG A 149 12.01 10.86 -8.11
C ARG A 149 10.56 10.97 -8.60
N PHE A 150 10.03 9.93 -9.24
CA PHE A 150 8.65 9.91 -9.74
C PHE A 150 7.62 10.31 -8.67
N PHE A 151 7.65 9.68 -7.49
CA PHE A 151 6.70 10.04 -6.42
C PHE A 151 6.97 11.41 -5.80
N THR A 152 8.23 11.85 -5.73
CA THR A 152 8.57 13.21 -5.28
C THR A 152 8.00 14.28 -6.22
N ASP A 153 8.14 14.09 -7.53
CA ASP A 153 7.67 15.01 -8.56
C ASP A 153 6.15 15.01 -8.69
N LYS A 154 5.48 13.86 -8.46
CA LYS A 154 4.02 13.73 -8.58
C LYS A 154 3.25 14.11 -7.32
N ILE A 155 3.79 13.82 -6.13
CA ILE A 155 3.10 13.97 -4.84
C ILE A 155 3.72 15.10 -4.02
N ALA A 156 4.91 14.88 -3.44
CA ALA A 156 5.55 15.81 -2.52
C ALA A 156 6.99 15.37 -2.20
N PRO A 157 7.87 16.25 -1.69
CA PRO A 157 9.14 15.84 -1.10
C PRO A 157 9.01 14.65 -0.15
N PHE A 158 9.92 13.70 -0.29
CA PHE A 158 9.98 12.48 0.51
C PHE A 158 10.04 12.80 2.02
N PRO A 159 9.22 12.14 2.88
CA PRO A 159 9.02 12.59 4.25
C PRO A 159 10.15 12.29 5.24
N PHE A 160 10.96 11.24 5.00
CA PHE A 160 11.96 10.72 5.95
C PHE A 160 13.40 11.11 5.60
N GLU A 161 14.32 10.89 6.55
CA GLU A 161 15.70 11.40 6.49
C GLU A 161 16.60 10.70 5.45
N LYS A 162 16.19 9.51 5.00
CA LYS A 162 16.86 8.66 4.00
C LYS A 162 15.89 7.58 3.49
N LEU A 163 16.29 6.86 2.44
CA LEU A 163 15.69 5.57 2.08
C LEU A 163 16.77 4.48 2.06
N ALA A 164 16.72 3.58 3.04
CA ALA A 164 17.44 2.31 2.97
C ALA A 164 16.53 1.20 2.41
N ASN A 165 17.05 0.43 1.46
CA ASN A 165 16.39 -0.76 0.91
C ASN A 165 17.17 -1.99 1.40
N VAL A 166 16.50 -2.89 2.15
CA VAL A 166 17.15 -3.92 2.97
C VAL A 166 16.68 -5.32 2.57
N GLU A 167 17.59 -6.17 2.12
CA GLU A 167 17.34 -7.61 1.93
C GLU A 167 17.18 -8.31 3.28
N SER A 168 16.20 -9.18 3.41
CA SER A 168 15.77 -9.67 4.72
C SER A 168 15.00 -10.99 4.68
N LYS A 169 14.78 -11.54 5.87
CA LYS A 169 13.97 -12.74 6.09
C LYS A 169 12.51 -12.43 6.41
N THR A 170 11.94 -11.44 5.72
CA THR A 170 10.49 -11.22 5.78
C THR A 170 9.76 -12.42 5.17
N ARG A 171 8.55 -12.69 5.69
CA ARG A 171 7.63 -13.73 5.19
C ARG A 171 6.67 -13.20 4.12
N TYR A 172 6.77 -11.91 3.82
CA TYR A 172 5.97 -11.18 2.85
C TYR A 172 6.87 -10.78 1.66
N GLY A 173 6.34 -10.12 0.63
CA GLY A 173 7.16 -9.61 -0.49
C GLY A 173 8.20 -8.60 0.01
N GLY A 174 7.71 -7.49 0.58
CA GLY A 174 8.46 -6.55 1.39
C GLY A 174 7.77 -6.27 2.74
N MET A 175 8.12 -5.14 3.34
CA MET A 175 7.55 -4.56 4.56
C MET A 175 7.90 -3.08 4.56
N GLU A 176 6.92 -2.20 4.75
CA GLU A 176 6.95 -0.80 4.30
C GLU A 176 7.79 0.15 5.17
N ASN A 177 8.63 -0.38 6.06
CA ASN A 177 9.18 0.31 7.22
C ASN A 177 9.85 1.68 6.94
N ALA A 178 9.15 2.80 7.22
CA ALA A 178 9.60 4.20 7.15
C ALA A 178 11.12 4.47 7.10
N GLY A 179 11.61 4.82 5.90
CA GLY A 179 13.00 5.17 5.60
C GLY A 179 14.00 4.00 5.62
N ALA A 180 13.53 2.76 5.84
CA ALA A 180 14.34 1.54 5.92
C ALA A 180 13.48 0.31 5.60
N ILE A 181 13.11 0.12 4.32
CA ILE A 181 12.18 -0.91 3.83
C ILE A 181 12.84 -2.31 3.80
N PHE A 182 12.10 -3.37 4.18
CA PHE A 182 12.63 -4.74 4.31
C PHE A 182 12.01 -5.72 3.29
N TYR A 183 12.77 -6.06 2.25
CA TYR A 183 12.42 -6.97 1.16
C TYR A 183 12.81 -8.43 1.45
N SER A 184 12.12 -9.40 0.88
CA SER A 184 12.46 -10.83 1.03
C SER A 184 13.70 -11.25 0.24
N GLU A 185 14.45 -12.26 0.75
CA GLU A 185 15.52 -12.95 0.02
C GLU A 185 15.08 -13.40 -1.39
N GLN A 186 13.80 -13.78 -1.58
CA GLN A 186 13.25 -14.17 -2.88
C GLN A 186 13.01 -12.98 -3.83
N ALA A 187 12.60 -11.81 -3.32
CA ALA A 187 12.39 -10.62 -4.15
C ALA A 187 13.70 -10.01 -4.65
N VAL A 188 14.79 -10.16 -3.89
CA VAL A 188 16.13 -9.66 -4.23
C VAL A 188 16.95 -10.66 -5.07
N ALA A 189 16.42 -11.89 -5.28
CA ALA A 189 17.05 -12.92 -6.09
C ALA A 189 17.14 -12.52 -7.58
N GLU A 190 18.23 -12.93 -8.24
CA GLU A 190 18.51 -12.61 -9.64
C GLU A 190 17.37 -13.05 -10.56
N GLY A 191 16.99 -12.17 -11.49
CA GLY A 191 15.88 -12.40 -12.44
C GLY A 191 14.46 -12.25 -11.86
N ALA A 192 14.29 -12.01 -10.55
CA ALA A 192 12.96 -11.91 -9.93
C ALA A 192 12.14 -10.67 -10.35
N GLY A 193 12.79 -9.59 -10.80
CA GLY A 193 12.12 -8.40 -11.34
C GLY A 193 11.48 -7.50 -10.27
N ILE A 194 12.26 -7.07 -9.27
CA ILE A 194 11.73 -6.40 -8.06
C ILE A 194 10.99 -5.06 -8.27
N GLU A 195 11.06 -4.40 -9.43
CA GLU A 195 10.58 -3.01 -9.60
C GLU A 195 9.11 -2.76 -9.15
N PRO A 196 8.10 -3.59 -9.50
CA PRO A 196 6.74 -3.34 -9.04
C PRO A 196 6.59 -3.38 -7.51
N LEU A 197 7.39 -4.22 -6.84
CA LEU A 197 7.45 -4.30 -5.38
C LEU A 197 8.20 -3.09 -4.79
N LEU A 198 9.33 -2.67 -5.38
CA LEU A 198 9.98 -1.41 -4.98
C LEU A 198 8.99 -0.25 -5.10
N ALA A 199 8.23 -0.17 -6.19
CA ALA A 199 7.25 0.89 -6.43
C ALA A 199 6.13 0.90 -5.40
N HIS A 200 5.64 -0.27 -4.99
CA HIS A 200 4.65 -0.42 -3.95
C HIS A 200 5.16 0.03 -2.57
N GLU A 201 6.28 -0.54 -2.10
CA GLU A 201 6.82 -0.24 -0.77
C GLU A 201 7.33 1.21 -0.65
N ILE A 202 7.83 1.80 -1.74
CA ILE A 202 8.26 3.20 -1.79
C ILE A 202 7.05 4.15 -1.81
N ALA A 203 5.90 3.76 -2.39
CA ALA A 203 4.68 4.57 -2.31
C ALA A 203 4.15 4.71 -0.87
N HIS A 204 4.30 3.65 -0.05
CA HIS A 204 3.87 3.66 1.35
C HIS A 204 4.55 4.72 2.21
N GLN A 205 5.76 5.16 1.83
CA GLN A 205 6.49 6.21 2.54
C GLN A 205 5.67 7.50 2.64
N TRP A 206 4.86 7.81 1.61
CA TRP A 206 3.85 8.87 1.65
C TRP A 206 2.50 8.36 2.19
N PHE A 207 2.04 7.17 1.77
CA PHE A 207 0.70 6.63 2.03
C PHE A 207 0.74 5.30 2.80
N GLY A 208 0.80 5.39 4.12
CA GLY A 208 1.00 4.25 5.02
C GLY A 208 1.86 4.63 6.23
N ASP A 209 2.83 5.52 6.02
CA ASP A 209 3.81 5.92 7.05
C ASP A 209 3.65 7.38 7.50
N ASP A 210 3.86 8.35 6.59
CA ASP A 210 3.74 9.77 6.92
C ASP A 210 2.27 10.21 7.00
N VAL A 211 1.41 9.74 6.07
CA VAL A 211 -0.06 9.70 6.26
C VAL A 211 -0.46 8.28 6.64
N THR A 212 -0.94 8.06 7.87
CA THR A 212 -1.41 6.74 8.33
C THR A 212 -2.92 6.58 8.25
N GLU A 213 -3.38 5.35 8.45
CA GLU A 213 -4.77 5.01 8.67
C GLU A 213 -5.24 5.56 10.04
N THR A 214 -6.49 6.02 10.17
CA THR A 214 -7.01 6.47 11.48
C THR A 214 -7.14 5.34 12.51
N SER A 215 -7.39 4.10 12.08
CA SER A 215 -7.45 2.93 12.99
C SER A 215 -7.30 1.61 12.22
N TYR A 216 -6.99 0.52 12.93
CA TYR A 216 -6.99 -0.82 12.33
C TYR A 216 -8.36 -1.31 11.85
N ARG A 217 -9.47 -0.77 12.37
CA ARG A 217 -10.82 -1.03 11.82
C ARG A 217 -11.17 -0.12 10.63
N ARG A 218 -10.19 0.66 10.16
CA ARG A 218 -10.25 1.61 9.02
C ARG A 218 -8.98 1.55 8.14
N VAL A 219 -8.28 0.41 8.05
CA VAL A 219 -7.26 0.21 7.00
C VAL A 219 -7.99 0.08 5.67
N ARG A 220 -7.99 1.14 4.85
CA ARG A 220 -8.77 1.22 3.60
C ARG A 220 -7.97 1.95 2.52
N ALA A 221 -8.00 1.38 1.32
CA ALA A 221 -6.95 1.43 0.30
C ALA A 221 -5.63 0.76 0.78
N LEU A 222 -5.05 -0.08 -0.09
CA LEU A 222 -3.83 -0.91 0.10
C LEU A 222 -4.09 -2.25 0.87
N ASP A 223 -3.56 -3.38 0.34
CA ASP A 223 -3.38 -4.78 0.86
C ASP A 223 -4.61 -5.68 1.18
N GLY A 224 -4.91 -6.91 0.71
CA GLY A 224 -4.45 -7.91 -0.30
C GLY A 224 -4.01 -9.33 0.21
N VAL A 225 -4.54 -10.55 -0.09
CA VAL A 225 -5.40 -11.19 -1.15
C VAL A 225 -6.19 -12.48 -0.68
N THR A 226 -7.48 -12.69 -1.04
CA THR A 226 -8.41 -13.92 -1.06
C THR A 226 -9.95 -13.60 -1.02
N VAL A 227 -10.80 -14.13 -1.94
CA VAL A 227 -12.22 -13.68 -2.23
C VAL A 227 -13.37 -14.43 -1.51
N ARG A 228 -14.52 -13.75 -1.27
CA ARG A 228 -15.87 -14.29 -0.95
C ARG A 228 -17.00 -13.37 -1.47
N ASP A 229 -18.18 -13.90 -1.77
CA ASP A 229 -19.28 -13.16 -2.43
C ASP A 229 -19.95 -12.06 -1.56
N ASP A 230 -20.09 -12.29 -0.24
CA ASP A 230 -20.58 -11.27 0.74
C ASP A 230 -19.49 -10.27 1.16
N CYS A 231 -18.27 -10.39 0.62
CA CYS A 231 -17.14 -9.58 1.06
C CYS A 231 -17.19 -8.18 0.43
N ARG A 232 -17.86 -7.27 1.13
CA ARG A 232 -17.76 -5.82 0.92
C ARG A 232 -16.36 -5.37 1.25
N MET A 233 -15.88 -4.32 0.59
CA MET A 233 -14.64 -3.66 1.04
C MET A 233 -14.82 -3.23 2.51
N THR A 234 -15.92 -2.56 2.88
CA THR A 234 -16.20 -2.09 4.25
C THR A 234 -16.44 -3.14 5.34
N ASP A 235 -16.42 -4.46 5.09
CA ASP A 235 -16.81 -5.43 6.12
C ASP A 235 -16.01 -5.25 7.43
N TYR A 236 -16.75 -5.10 8.53
CA TYR A 236 -16.25 -4.79 9.88
C TYR A 236 -16.00 -6.04 10.74
N ARG A 237 -16.25 -7.24 10.20
CA ARG A 237 -16.18 -8.53 10.91
C ARG A 237 -14.76 -9.03 11.23
N TYR A 238 -13.70 -8.35 10.79
CA TYR A 238 -12.30 -8.76 11.00
C TYR A 238 -11.70 -8.17 12.29
N ASP A 239 -11.11 -9.03 13.13
CA ASP A 239 -10.52 -8.65 14.42
C ASP A 239 -8.97 -8.61 14.39
N GLU A 240 -8.32 -9.26 13.42
CA GLU A 240 -6.87 -9.18 13.21
C GLU A 240 -6.49 -8.37 11.96
N ALA A 241 -5.54 -7.43 12.12
CA ALA A 241 -5.08 -6.58 11.02
C ALA A 241 -4.42 -7.37 9.86
N THR A 242 -4.00 -8.62 10.10
CA THR A 242 -3.52 -9.53 9.05
C THR A 242 -4.63 -10.17 8.21
N GLU A 243 -5.89 -10.06 8.61
CA GLU A 243 -7.05 -10.50 7.81
C GLU A 243 -7.49 -9.41 6.81
N LEU A 244 -7.07 -8.16 7.05
CA LEU A 244 -7.29 -7.04 6.15
C LEU A 244 -6.43 -7.16 4.89
N LEU A 245 -5.33 -7.92 4.96
CA LEU A 245 -4.53 -8.41 3.83
C LEU A 245 -5.37 -9.40 2.96
N ASN A 246 -6.44 -8.91 2.34
CA ASN A 246 -7.38 -9.61 1.46
C ASN A 246 -7.68 -8.77 0.17
N PRO A 247 -8.13 -9.36 -0.96
CA PRO A 247 -7.87 -8.88 -2.32
C PRO A 247 -8.62 -7.59 -2.64
N PHE A 248 -9.63 -7.31 -1.84
CA PHE A 248 -10.45 -6.14 -1.96
C PHE A 248 -9.62 -4.88 -1.71
N SER A 249 -8.53 -4.95 -0.94
CA SER A 249 -7.68 -3.81 -0.63
C SER A 249 -6.38 -3.67 -1.47
N TYR A 250 -5.65 -4.75 -1.88
CA TYR A 250 -4.62 -4.61 -2.96
C TYR A 250 -5.32 -4.40 -4.31
N GLN A 251 -5.99 -5.45 -4.81
CA GLN A 251 -6.35 -5.55 -6.23
C GLN A 251 -7.56 -4.68 -6.55
N LYS A 252 -8.69 -4.85 -5.85
CA LYS A 252 -9.83 -3.94 -6.03
C LYS A 252 -9.48 -2.51 -5.59
N GLY A 253 -8.71 -2.31 -4.53
CA GLY A 253 -8.23 -0.98 -4.13
C GLY A 253 -7.46 -0.25 -5.25
N ALA A 254 -6.49 -0.91 -5.87
CA ALA A 254 -5.77 -0.38 -7.03
C ALA A 254 -6.69 -0.13 -8.23
N TRP A 255 -7.64 -1.03 -8.51
CA TRP A 255 -8.65 -0.84 -9.54
C TRP A 255 -9.58 0.35 -9.28
N VAL A 256 -9.98 0.60 -8.04
CA VAL A 256 -10.82 1.76 -7.67
C VAL A 256 -10.04 3.06 -7.85
N LEU A 257 -8.74 3.08 -7.52
CA LEU A 257 -7.86 4.21 -7.81
C LEU A 257 -7.65 4.40 -9.33
N HIS A 258 -7.54 3.33 -10.10
CA HIS A 258 -7.49 3.38 -11.57
C HIS A 258 -8.77 3.97 -12.15
N MET A 259 -9.93 3.39 -11.84
CA MET A 259 -11.24 3.85 -12.32
C MET A 259 -11.49 5.30 -11.92
N LEU A 260 -11.10 5.70 -10.69
CA LEU A 260 -11.19 7.10 -10.25
C LEU A 260 -10.32 8.02 -11.11
N ARG A 261 -9.04 7.66 -11.34
CA ARG A 261 -8.12 8.39 -12.23
C ARG A 261 -8.71 8.55 -13.63
N ARG A 262 -9.30 7.49 -14.20
CA ARG A 262 -9.96 7.54 -15.52
C ARG A 262 -11.22 8.42 -15.49
N ARG A 263 -11.99 8.40 -14.40
CA ARG A 263 -13.23 9.18 -14.24
C ARG A 263 -13.04 10.68 -14.03
N VAL A 264 -11.95 11.11 -13.39
CA VAL A 264 -11.65 12.54 -13.13
C VAL A 264 -10.55 13.12 -14.03
N GLY A 265 -9.77 12.26 -14.70
CA GLY A 265 -8.62 12.65 -15.51
C GLY A 265 -7.30 12.69 -14.71
N ASP A 266 -6.19 12.41 -15.41
CA ASP A 266 -4.85 12.27 -14.81
C ASP A 266 -4.42 13.48 -13.98
N GLU A 267 -4.51 14.69 -14.52
CA GLU A 267 -4.03 15.91 -13.86
C GLU A 267 -4.79 16.20 -12.57
N VAL A 268 -6.11 16.01 -12.63
CA VAL A 268 -7.06 16.17 -11.51
C VAL A 268 -6.82 15.12 -10.43
N PHE A 269 -6.62 13.86 -10.83
CA PHE A 269 -6.31 12.76 -9.90
C PHE A 269 -4.99 13.01 -9.15
N TRP A 270 -3.93 13.41 -9.88
CA TRP A 270 -2.67 13.77 -9.24
C TRP A 270 -2.79 15.06 -8.40
N ALA A 271 -3.62 16.02 -8.78
CA ALA A 271 -3.91 17.20 -7.94
C ALA A 271 -4.66 16.82 -6.65
N GLY A 272 -5.61 15.88 -6.72
CA GLY A 272 -6.31 15.31 -5.56
C GLY A 272 -5.38 14.56 -4.62
N LEU A 273 -4.45 13.73 -5.14
CA LEU A 273 -3.40 13.08 -4.35
C LEU A 273 -2.49 14.09 -3.64
N ARG A 274 -2.05 15.15 -4.36
CA ARG A 274 -1.26 16.23 -3.75
C ARG A 274 -2.02 16.98 -2.67
N ARG A 275 -3.31 17.26 -2.89
CA ARG A 275 -4.20 17.92 -1.93
C ARG A 275 -4.39 17.06 -0.67
N PHE A 276 -4.66 15.77 -0.85
CA PHE A 276 -4.80 14.80 0.23
C PHE A 276 -3.52 14.70 1.07
N TYR A 277 -2.38 14.41 0.44
CA TYR A 277 -1.11 14.32 1.16
C TYR A 277 -0.80 15.62 1.93
N ARG A 278 -0.91 16.79 1.28
CA ARG A 278 -0.65 18.09 1.91
C ARG A 278 -1.58 18.38 3.11
N ALA A 279 -2.80 17.86 3.13
CA ALA A 279 -3.74 18.07 4.23
C ALA A 279 -3.50 17.14 5.43
N HIS A 280 -2.89 15.96 5.23
CA HIS A 280 -2.76 14.92 6.26
C HIS A 280 -1.32 14.50 6.59
N ALA A 281 -0.30 15.07 5.93
CA ALA A 281 1.12 14.76 6.14
C ALA A 281 1.54 14.80 7.63
N GLY A 282 2.32 13.82 8.04
CA GLY A 282 2.69 13.50 9.43
C GLY A 282 1.55 12.91 10.28
N GLY A 283 0.29 13.06 9.87
CA GLY A 283 -0.91 12.68 10.62
C GLY A 283 -1.54 11.37 10.15
N SER A 284 -2.88 11.31 10.20
CA SER A 284 -3.68 10.17 9.75
C SER A 284 -4.95 10.61 9.02
N ALA A 285 -5.54 9.70 8.25
CA ALA A 285 -6.74 9.93 7.42
C ALA A 285 -7.59 8.64 7.25
N ASP A 286 -8.78 8.76 6.68
CA ASP A 286 -9.50 7.63 6.07
C ASP A 286 -10.11 7.97 4.69
N THR A 287 -10.80 7.00 4.09
CA THR A 287 -11.40 7.08 2.75
C THR A 287 -12.26 8.34 2.53
N ARG A 288 -12.89 8.87 3.59
CA ARG A 288 -13.75 10.07 3.49
C ARG A 288 -12.92 11.34 3.27
N ASP A 289 -11.75 11.42 3.90
CA ASP A 289 -10.79 12.52 3.72
C ASP A 289 -10.18 12.47 2.30
N PHE A 290 -9.84 11.27 1.84
CA PHE A 290 -9.36 11.04 0.47
C PHE A 290 -10.42 11.40 -0.58
N ARG A 291 -11.68 11.01 -0.36
CA ARG A 291 -12.80 11.43 -1.21
C ARG A 291 -12.94 12.95 -1.22
N ALA A 292 -12.98 13.60 -0.05
CA ALA A 292 -13.12 15.06 0.04
C ALA A 292 -11.98 15.82 -0.66
N ALA A 293 -10.76 15.28 -0.65
CA ALA A 293 -9.63 15.82 -1.40
C ALA A 293 -9.79 15.65 -2.92
N MET A 294 -10.37 14.55 -3.38
CA MET A 294 -10.66 14.30 -4.79
C MET A 294 -11.87 15.11 -5.30
N GLU A 295 -12.95 15.22 -4.52
CA GLU A 295 -14.12 16.07 -4.80
C GLU A 295 -13.69 17.54 -4.92
N ALA A 296 -12.87 18.03 -3.98
CA ALA A 296 -12.33 19.39 -4.00
C ALA A 296 -11.19 19.64 -5.01
N ALA A 297 -10.75 18.61 -5.75
CA ALA A 297 -9.83 18.74 -6.89
C ALA A 297 -10.55 18.63 -8.24
N SER A 298 -11.63 17.84 -8.32
CA SER A 298 -12.40 17.58 -9.55
C SER A 298 -13.64 18.47 -9.72
N GLY A 299 -14.09 19.15 -8.66
CA GLY A 299 -15.35 19.89 -8.66
C GLY A 299 -16.60 19.01 -8.78
N SER A 300 -16.45 17.68 -8.69
CA SER A 300 -17.52 16.69 -8.86
C SER A 300 -17.90 16.07 -7.52
N ASP A 301 -19.18 15.74 -7.29
CA ASP A 301 -19.57 14.81 -6.22
C ASP A 301 -19.10 13.40 -6.62
N LEU A 302 -18.35 12.73 -5.75
CA LEU A 302 -17.80 11.38 -5.97
C LEU A 302 -18.39 10.37 -4.99
N ARG A 303 -19.37 10.76 -4.19
CA ARG A 303 -19.96 9.96 -3.12
C ARG A 303 -20.49 8.63 -3.62
N SER A 304 -21.30 8.62 -4.68
CA SER A 304 -21.86 7.39 -5.26
C SER A 304 -20.78 6.45 -5.80
N PHE A 305 -19.71 7.00 -6.40
CA PHE A 305 -18.56 6.21 -6.83
C PHE A 305 -17.87 5.54 -5.63
N PHE A 306 -17.59 6.28 -4.56
CA PHE A 306 -16.98 5.71 -3.36
C PHE A 306 -17.91 4.71 -2.66
N GLU A 307 -19.18 5.04 -2.43
CA GLU A 307 -20.15 4.14 -1.80
C GLU A 307 -20.32 2.83 -2.60
N GLN A 308 -20.41 2.90 -3.93
CA GLN A 308 -20.45 1.71 -4.78
C GLN A 308 -19.19 0.85 -4.66
N TRP A 309 -18.01 1.47 -4.73
CA TRP A 309 -16.75 0.74 -4.91
C TRP A 309 -16.01 0.41 -3.61
N THR A 310 -16.19 1.18 -2.53
CA THR A 310 -15.63 0.89 -1.20
C THR A 310 -16.64 0.29 -0.24
N ASP A 311 -17.95 0.50 -0.43
CA ASP A 311 -18.95 0.06 0.54
C ASP A 311 -19.91 -1.01 -0.02
N GLY A 312 -20.00 -1.13 -1.35
CA GLY A 312 -20.75 -2.15 -2.07
C GLY A 312 -20.09 -3.55 -2.13
N PRO A 313 -20.72 -4.50 -2.87
CA PRO A 313 -20.29 -5.91 -2.97
C PRO A 313 -18.93 -6.13 -3.64
N ALA A 314 -18.54 -7.40 -3.85
CA ALA A 314 -17.24 -7.80 -4.37
C ALA A 314 -16.84 -7.12 -5.70
N VAL A 315 -17.40 -7.57 -6.84
CA VAL A 315 -17.13 -7.10 -8.22
C VAL A 315 -18.44 -7.22 -9.04
N PRO A 316 -18.75 -6.32 -10.00
CA PRO A 316 -19.84 -6.56 -10.94
C PRO A 316 -19.49 -7.69 -11.93
N ARG A 317 -20.32 -8.73 -11.94
CA ARG A 317 -20.21 -9.86 -12.86
C ARG A 317 -21.23 -9.72 -13.99
N TYR A 318 -20.79 -9.88 -15.23
CA TYR A 318 -21.60 -9.74 -16.43
C TYR A 318 -21.81 -11.05 -17.17
N GLU A 319 -23.06 -11.30 -17.56
CA GLU A 319 -23.42 -12.20 -18.65
C GLU A 319 -23.92 -11.34 -19.82
N GLY A 320 -23.72 -11.76 -21.06
CA GLY A 320 -24.27 -11.03 -22.20
C GLY A 320 -24.21 -11.76 -23.53
N THR A 321 -24.91 -11.19 -24.51
CA THR A 321 -24.89 -11.66 -25.91
C THR A 321 -24.84 -10.49 -26.87
N TRP A 322 -24.37 -10.74 -28.09
CA TRP A 322 -24.43 -9.77 -29.18
C TRP A 322 -24.88 -10.41 -30.49
N ARG A 323 -25.70 -9.68 -31.26
CA ARG A 323 -26.23 -10.10 -32.57
C ARG A 323 -26.05 -8.94 -33.55
N TYR A 324 -25.63 -9.24 -34.77
CA TYR A 324 -25.58 -8.28 -35.87
C TYR A 324 -26.63 -8.67 -36.92
N GLU A 325 -27.44 -7.70 -37.34
CA GLU A 325 -28.53 -7.86 -38.30
C GLU A 325 -28.78 -6.50 -38.98
N ASP A 326 -28.93 -6.46 -40.29
CA ASP A 326 -29.30 -5.27 -41.09
C ASP A 326 -28.56 -3.96 -40.72
N GLY A 327 -27.22 -4.00 -40.64
CA GLY A 327 -26.38 -2.83 -40.32
C GLY A 327 -26.41 -2.39 -38.84
N ARG A 328 -27.01 -3.21 -37.97
CA ARG A 328 -27.21 -2.92 -36.55
C ARG A 328 -26.64 -4.03 -35.67
N LEU A 329 -25.64 -3.67 -34.89
CA LEU A 329 -25.20 -4.49 -33.75
C LEU A 329 -26.15 -4.23 -32.57
N THR A 330 -26.70 -5.29 -31.98
CA THR A 330 -27.45 -5.24 -30.72
C THR A 330 -26.66 -6.00 -29.66
N VAL A 331 -26.38 -5.37 -28.52
CA VAL A 331 -25.70 -6.00 -27.37
C VAL A 331 -26.66 -6.03 -26.18
N ARG A 332 -26.77 -7.19 -25.55
CA ARG A 332 -27.58 -7.43 -24.34
C ARG A 332 -26.64 -7.76 -23.18
N LEU A 333 -26.82 -7.09 -22.05
CA LEU A 333 -26.01 -7.31 -20.84
C LEU A 333 -26.92 -7.60 -19.65
N ARG A 334 -26.46 -8.44 -18.73
CA ARG A 334 -27.09 -8.75 -17.44
C ARG A 334 -26.06 -8.63 -16.33
N GLN A 335 -26.38 -7.85 -15.29
CA GLN A 335 -25.62 -7.83 -14.05
C GLN A 335 -26.01 -9.01 -13.15
N VAL A 336 -25.03 -9.86 -12.86
CA VAL A 336 -25.08 -10.95 -11.88
C VAL A 336 -24.58 -10.38 -10.54
N ALA A 337 -25.45 -9.61 -9.88
CA ALA A 337 -25.22 -8.97 -8.59
C ALA A 337 -26.36 -9.32 -7.60
N PRO A 338 -26.17 -9.17 -6.27
CA PRO A 338 -27.22 -9.34 -5.26
C PRO A 338 -28.52 -8.59 -5.62
N GLU A 339 -29.68 -9.09 -5.22
CA GLU A 339 -30.99 -8.56 -5.69
C GLU A 339 -31.22 -7.08 -5.37
N ASP A 340 -30.69 -6.62 -4.23
CA ASP A 340 -30.74 -5.25 -3.71
C ASP A 340 -29.66 -4.32 -4.28
N PHE A 341 -28.73 -4.81 -5.10
CA PHE A 341 -27.61 -4.03 -5.63
C PHE A 341 -27.53 -4.07 -7.17
N THR A 342 -27.15 -2.94 -7.77
CA THR A 342 -26.86 -2.80 -9.20
C THR A 342 -25.74 -1.77 -9.34
N TYR A 343 -24.68 -2.10 -10.10
CA TYR A 343 -23.58 -1.18 -10.32
C TYR A 343 -23.93 -0.19 -11.43
N THR A 344 -23.54 1.08 -11.23
CA THR A 344 -23.53 2.12 -12.24
C THR A 344 -22.09 2.36 -12.71
N LEU A 345 -21.79 2.14 -13.98
CA LEU A 345 -20.49 2.50 -14.56
C LEU A 345 -20.55 2.71 -16.09
N PRO A 346 -19.73 3.62 -16.64
CA PRO A 346 -19.45 3.63 -18.06
C PRO A 346 -18.63 2.38 -18.42
N LEU A 347 -19.17 1.54 -19.28
CA LEU A 347 -18.52 0.34 -19.81
C LEU A 347 -18.17 0.56 -21.29
N GLU A 348 -16.88 0.43 -21.63
CA GLU A 348 -16.43 0.40 -23.03
C GLU A 348 -16.82 -0.93 -23.69
N ILE A 349 -17.29 -0.88 -24.93
CA ILE A 349 -17.58 -2.03 -25.80
C ILE A 349 -16.73 -1.88 -27.07
N GLY A 350 -15.78 -2.79 -27.26
CA GLY A 350 -14.87 -2.79 -28.40
C GLY A 350 -15.40 -3.62 -29.56
N LEU A 351 -15.54 -2.99 -30.72
CA LEU A 351 -16.00 -3.58 -31.99
C LEU A 351 -14.78 -3.78 -32.89
N TYR A 352 -14.34 -5.02 -33.07
CA TYR A 352 -13.17 -5.37 -33.88
C TYR A 352 -13.60 -5.77 -35.30
N ALA A 353 -12.93 -5.19 -36.29
CA ALA A 353 -12.98 -5.64 -37.67
C ALA A 353 -12.16 -6.93 -37.87
N SER A 354 -12.21 -7.51 -39.08
CA SER A 354 -11.52 -8.75 -39.45
C SER A 354 -10.03 -8.60 -39.73
N ASP A 355 -9.54 -7.36 -39.88
CA ASP A 355 -8.14 -7.00 -40.16
C ASP A 355 -7.22 -7.03 -38.92
N GLY A 356 -7.79 -7.04 -37.72
CA GLY A 356 -7.06 -6.98 -36.46
C GLY A 356 -6.64 -5.58 -36.02
N ALA A 357 -7.23 -4.51 -36.58
CA ALA A 357 -6.98 -3.13 -36.17
C ALA A 357 -7.51 -2.80 -34.76
N GLU A 358 -7.17 -1.60 -34.27
CA GLU A 358 -7.76 -1.03 -33.04
C GLU A 358 -9.30 -1.01 -33.14
N PRO A 359 -10.02 -1.45 -32.11
CA PRO A 359 -11.48 -1.52 -32.16
C PRO A 359 -12.12 -0.12 -32.19
N ARG A 360 -13.23 0.01 -32.92
CA ARG A 360 -14.19 1.09 -32.65
C ARG A 360 -14.74 0.86 -31.25
N VAL A 361 -14.58 1.83 -30.35
CA VAL A 361 -15.06 1.71 -28.97
C VAL A 361 -16.28 2.59 -28.77
N GLU A 362 -17.36 1.96 -28.30
CA GLU A 362 -18.59 2.61 -27.86
C GLU A 362 -18.66 2.58 -26.33
N THR A 363 -19.13 3.64 -25.69
CA THR A 363 -19.27 3.69 -24.22
C THR A 363 -20.73 3.64 -23.82
N VAL A 364 -21.07 2.74 -22.88
CA VAL A 364 -22.43 2.56 -22.36
C VAL A 364 -22.46 2.85 -20.87
N ASP A 365 -23.28 3.81 -20.43
CA ASP A 365 -23.57 4.04 -19.02
C ASP A 365 -24.50 2.93 -18.48
N VAL A 366 -23.93 1.77 -18.18
CA VAL A 366 -24.65 0.63 -17.60
C VAL A 366 -25.12 1.03 -16.20
N ASN A 367 -26.43 1.01 -15.98
CA ASN A 367 -27.08 1.45 -14.73
C ASN A 367 -28.23 0.52 -14.28
N ALA A 368 -28.72 -0.36 -15.16
CA ALA A 368 -29.75 -1.34 -14.87
C ALA A 368 -29.21 -2.77 -14.75
N ARG A 369 -29.98 -3.64 -14.09
CA ARG A 369 -29.69 -5.09 -13.97
C ARG A 369 -29.70 -5.82 -15.31
N ARG A 370 -30.41 -5.29 -16.31
CA ARG A 370 -30.42 -5.77 -17.70
C ARG A 370 -30.40 -4.56 -18.62
N GLU A 371 -29.44 -4.54 -19.55
CA GLU A 371 -29.33 -3.51 -20.58
C GLU A 371 -29.55 -4.12 -21.96
N THR A 372 -30.01 -3.31 -22.92
CA THR A 372 -30.00 -3.66 -24.33
C THR A 372 -29.70 -2.41 -25.14
N VAL A 373 -28.49 -2.37 -25.70
CA VAL A 373 -27.99 -1.26 -26.52
C VAL A 373 -27.95 -1.65 -27.99
N SER A 374 -27.88 -0.65 -28.87
CA SER A 374 -27.72 -0.89 -30.30
C SER A 374 -26.84 0.17 -30.94
N PHE A 375 -26.00 -0.26 -31.87
CA PHE A 375 -25.04 0.59 -32.59
C PHE A 375 -25.18 0.36 -34.09
N SER A 376 -25.17 1.45 -34.86
CA SER A 376 -25.08 1.37 -36.32
C SER A 376 -23.64 1.06 -36.73
N VAL A 377 -23.46 0.00 -37.50
CA VAL A 377 -22.16 -0.49 -37.99
C VAL A 377 -22.33 -0.97 -39.43
N GLU A 378 -21.44 -0.51 -40.31
CA GLU A 378 -21.52 -0.76 -41.75
C GLU A 378 -21.27 -2.23 -42.12
N GLU A 379 -20.43 -2.91 -41.33
CA GLU A 379 -20.12 -4.33 -41.47
C GLU A 379 -20.30 -5.09 -40.14
N ALA A 380 -20.45 -6.41 -40.23
CA ALA A 380 -20.53 -7.27 -39.06
C ALA A 380 -19.17 -7.35 -38.34
N PRO A 381 -19.05 -6.96 -37.05
CA PRO A 381 -17.79 -7.08 -36.33
C PRO A 381 -17.36 -8.56 -36.24
N ALA A 382 -16.06 -8.81 -36.44
CA ALA A 382 -15.48 -10.14 -36.30
C ALA A 382 -15.48 -10.60 -34.83
N ARG A 383 -15.29 -9.65 -33.90
CA ARG A 383 -15.35 -9.85 -32.46
C ARG A 383 -15.93 -8.60 -31.78
N VAL A 384 -16.75 -8.81 -30.76
CA VAL A 384 -17.13 -7.79 -29.79
C VAL A 384 -16.51 -8.15 -28.44
N ALA A 385 -15.98 -7.18 -27.70
CA ALA A 385 -15.44 -7.38 -26.36
C ALA A 385 -15.97 -6.31 -25.38
N LEU A 386 -16.17 -6.71 -24.12
CA LEU A 386 -16.44 -5.79 -23.02
C LEU A 386 -15.11 -5.33 -22.41
N ASP A 387 -15.01 -4.04 -22.09
CA ASP A 387 -13.82 -3.35 -21.59
C ASP A 387 -12.51 -3.71 -22.33
N PRO A 388 -12.42 -3.45 -23.65
CA PRO A 388 -11.29 -3.85 -24.50
C PRO A 388 -9.94 -3.24 -24.07
N ARG A 389 -9.96 -2.21 -23.21
CA ARG A 389 -8.78 -1.45 -22.76
C ARG A 389 -8.50 -1.61 -21.25
N ALA A 390 -9.23 -2.48 -20.56
CA ALA A 390 -9.06 -2.73 -19.12
C ALA A 390 -9.18 -1.45 -18.26
N ASN A 391 -10.22 -0.64 -18.53
CA ASN A 391 -10.56 0.59 -17.83
C ASN A 391 -11.48 0.38 -16.60
N ALA A 392 -12.13 -0.77 -16.48
CA ALA A 392 -13.19 -1.05 -15.50
C ALA A 392 -12.98 -2.39 -14.76
N LEU A 393 -13.27 -2.39 -13.45
CA LEU A 393 -13.28 -3.61 -12.66
C LEU A 393 -14.58 -4.40 -12.89
N ILE A 394 -14.53 -5.35 -13.82
CA ILE A 394 -15.63 -6.27 -14.13
C ILE A 394 -15.16 -7.73 -14.11
N ASP A 395 -16.08 -8.66 -13.87
CA ASP A 395 -15.95 -10.07 -14.28
C ASP A 395 -16.90 -10.34 -15.46
N VAL A 396 -16.50 -11.21 -16.39
CA VAL A 396 -17.31 -11.58 -17.56
C VAL A 396 -17.52 -13.10 -17.53
N ALA A 397 -18.70 -13.51 -17.07
CA ALA A 397 -19.10 -14.90 -16.93
C ALA A 397 -19.32 -15.60 -18.28
N SER A 398 -19.96 -14.89 -19.21
CA SER A 398 -20.16 -15.29 -20.60
C SER A 398 -20.43 -14.05 -21.46
N PHE A 399 -19.91 -14.04 -22.69
CA PHE A 399 -20.22 -12.99 -23.67
C PHE A 399 -20.15 -13.57 -25.09
N GLU A 400 -21.31 -13.90 -25.65
CA GLU A 400 -21.42 -14.79 -26.82
C GLU A 400 -22.14 -14.16 -28.01
N ARG A 401 -21.85 -14.64 -29.22
CA ARG A 401 -22.56 -14.24 -30.45
C ARG A 401 -23.87 -15.02 -30.59
N GLN A 402 -24.96 -14.32 -30.92
CA GLN A 402 -26.29 -14.83 -31.25
C GLN A 402 -26.63 -14.63 -32.74
#